data_AF-A0A9E3TMH9-F1
#
_entry.id   AF-A0A9E3TMH9-F1
#
_cell.length_a   1.000
_cell.length_b   1.000
_cell.length_c   1.000
_cell.angle_alpha   90.00
_cell.angle_beta   90.00
_cell.angle_gamma   90.00
#
_symmetry.space_group_name_H-M   'P 1'
#
loop_
_entity.id
_entity.type
_entity.pdbx_description
1 polymer ?
#
loop_
_entity_poly.entity_id
_entity_poly.type
_entity_poly.pdbx_seq_one_letter_code
_entity_poly.pdbx_strand_id
1 'polypeptide(L)'
;MAPTAILNELLDRIAPTHRKAFRHDYEAIRQLPGAPTDLQEFLDDFLDHCHRLYAATAGAIWFRGPNGGPLAMKSSVGFEHLGLDNGHEHAHRELLGYAMSQNKAFVVKPYSAPAPDSAVGNPTDSFVVVAPIDNGTEQLGIVELFLGPTPRRGKTIEERNRYAMWLDHLVRYLCQGVELRFLGSAAPLQPALVNLEATKAEIEGYKEAIRRSLEVTLNSYAGMSFGSLRNNQAFMRSVHEILEENGLRIACSECGAPSILRCQSAGNSKTGVFLYDHYLTTGRTFHGGPSTFPNVKLVAKPPRRRSN
;
A
#
# COMPACT_ATOMS: atom_id res chain seq x y z
N MET A 1 -35.48 -14.04 -0.73
CA MET A 1 -35.34 -15.00 0.40
C MET A 1 -34.36 -14.41 1.39
N ALA A 2 -34.63 -14.47 2.69
CA ALA A 2 -33.69 -13.96 3.71
C ALA A 2 -32.40 -14.82 3.71
N PRO A 3 -31.20 -14.24 3.85
CA PRO A 3 -29.91 -14.96 3.85
C PRO A 3 -29.88 -16.15 4.83
N THR A 4 -30.55 -16.01 5.97
CA THR A 4 -30.65 -17.02 7.03
C THR A 4 -31.44 -18.26 6.62
N ALA A 5 -32.43 -18.12 5.74
CA ALA A 5 -33.23 -19.25 5.25
C ALA A 5 -32.40 -20.15 4.31
N ILE A 6 -31.58 -19.54 3.46
CA ILE A 6 -30.72 -20.25 2.50
C ILE A 6 -29.61 -21.02 3.25
N LEU A 7 -29.02 -20.40 4.28
CA LEU A 7 -27.99 -21.04 5.10
C LEU A 7 -28.53 -22.28 5.85
N ASN A 8 -29.72 -22.18 6.46
CA ASN A 8 -30.31 -23.29 7.21
C ASN A 8 -30.65 -24.47 6.30
N GLU A 9 -31.23 -24.21 5.12
CA GLU A 9 -31.57 -25.25 4.16
C GLU A 9 -30.33 -26.01 3.63
N LEU A 10 -29.20 -25.32 3.46
CA LEU A 10 -27.93 -25.94 3.07
C LEU A 10 -27.32 -26.76 4.20
N LEU A 11 -27.33 -26.24 5.42
CA LEU A 11 -26.78 -26.94 6.59
C LEU A 11 -27.52 -28.24 6.87
N ASP A 12 -28.84 -28.29 6.65
CA ASP A 12 -29.64 -29.50 6.85
C ASP A 12 -29.19 -30.67 5.97
N ARG A 13 -28.63 -30.38 4.80
CA ARG A 13 -28.17 -31.39 3.82
C ARG A 13 -26.69 -31.74 3.94
N ILE A 14 -25.94 -31.00 4.75
CA ILE A 14 -24.55 -31.28 5.03
C ILE A 14 -24.47 -32.25 6.22
N ALA A 15 -23.62 -33.27 6.09
CA ALA A 15 -23.36 -34.21 7.17
C ALA A 15 -23.07 -33.46 8.48
N PRO A 16 -23.66 -33.85 9.62
CA PRO A 16 -23.53 -33.11 10.88
C PRO A 16 -22.09 -32.77 11.26
N THR A 17 -21.15 -33.67 10.96
CA THR A 17 -19.70 -33.50 11.17
C THR A 17 -19.09 -32.34 10.38
N HIS A 18 -19.64 -31.99 9.23
CA HIS A 18 -19.15 -30.91 8.37
C HIS A 18 -19.89 -29.58 8.58
N ARG A 19 -21.01 -29.56 9.31
CA ARG A 19 -21.80 -28.34 9.56
C ARG A 19 -21.03 -27.28 10.35
N LYS A 20 -20.13 -27.69 11.27
CA LYS A 20 -19.30 -26.77 12.06
C LYS A 20 -18.30 -26.03 11.17
N ALA A 21 -17.56 -26.78 10.34
CA ALA A 21 -16.61 -26.21 9.38
C ALA A 21 -17.34 -25.31 8.36
N PHE A 22 -18.48 -25.76 7.83
CA PHE A 22 -19.28 -24.95 6.92
C PHE A 22 -19.72 -23.61 7.51
N ARG A 23 -20.22 -23.61 8.75
CA ARG A 23 -20.59 -22.36 9.45
C ARG A 23 -19.38 -21.45 9.67
N HIS A 24 -18.23 -22.02 9.99
CA HIS A 24 -17.00 -21.27 10.18
C HIS A 24 -16.58 -20.57 8.88
N ASP A 25 -16.49 -21.30 7.76
CA ASP A 25 -16.13 -20.70 6.45
C ASP A 25 -17.16 -19.67 5.99
N TYR A 26 -18.47 -19.94 6.19
CA TYR A 26 -19.51 -18.97 5.85
C TYR A 26 -19.40 -17.67 6.66
N GLU A 27 -19.20 -17.79 7.98
CA GLU A 27 -19.09 -16.62 8.84
C GLU A 27 -17.80 -15.84 8.54
N ALA A 28 -16.71 -16.53 8.21
CA ALA A 28 -15.49 -15.91 7.75
C ALA A 28 -15.72 -15.08 6.47
N ILE A 29 -16.35 -15.66 5.43
CA ILE A 29 -16.71 -14.93 4.20
C ILE A 29 -17.60 -13.72 4.51
N ARG A 30 -18.58 -13.87 5.41
CA ARG A 30 -19.51 -12.79 5.77
C ARG A 30 -18.81 -11.61 6.44
N GLN A 31 -17.79 -11.87 7.25
CA GLN A 31 -17.03 -10.85 7.97
C GLN A 31 -15.88 -10.25 7.13
N LEU A 32 -15.42 -10.99 6.11
CA LEU A 32 -14.28 -10.64 5.28
C LEU A 32 -14.31 -9.24 4.65
N PRO A 33 -15.46 -8.69 4.21
CA PRO A 33 -15.50 -7.34 3.63
C PRO A 33 -14.92 -6.26 4.56
N GLY A 34 -15.15 -6.41 5.88
CA GLY A 34 -14.66 -5.49 6.90
C GLY A 34 -13.27 -5.81 7.46
N ALA A 35 -12.61 -6.86 6.97
CA ALA A 35 -11.26 -7.22 7.43
C ALA A 35 -10.23 -6.17 6.97
N PRO A 36 -9.22 -5.83 7.82
CA PRO A 36 -8.19 -4.84 7.49
C PRO A 36 -7.06 -5.46 6.65
N THR A 37 -7.41 -6.12 5.55
CA THR A 37 -6.47 -6.78 4.62
C THR A 37 -6.40 -6.02 3.30
N ASP A 38 -5.29 -6.16 2.58
CA ASP A 38 -5.19 -5.58 1.23
C ASP A 38 -6.11 -6.31 0.23
N LEU A 39 -6.16 -5.82 -1.02
CA LEU A 39 -7.03 -6.43 -2.03
C LEU A 39 -6.61 -7.86 -2.38
N GLN A 40 -5.31 -8.13 -2.49
CA GLN A 40 -4.83 -9.45 -2.90
C GLN A 40 -5.13 -10.48 -1.81
N GLU A 41 -4.78 -10.17 -0.56
CA GLU A 41 -5.05 -11.02 0.60
C GLU A 41 -6.55 -11.27 0.77
N PHE A 42 -7.38 -10.24 0.58
CA PHE A 42 -8.84 -10.39 0.59
C PHE A 42 -9.38 -11.35 -0.49
N LEU A 43 -8.89 -11.24 -1.72
CA LEU A 43 -9.31 -12.10 -2.83
C LEU A 43 -8.90 -13.56 -2.57
N ASP A 44 -7.68 -13.76 -2.08
CA ASP A 44 -7.15 -15.07 -1.74
C ASP A 44 -7.97 -15.71 -0.62
N ASP A 45 -8.20 -15.02 0.50
CA ASP A 45 -9.02 -15.52 1.61
C ASP A 45 -10.45 -15.86 1.18
N PHE A 46 -11.07 -15.00 0.37
CA PHE A 46 -12.43 -15.24 -0.13
C PHE A 46 -12.48 -16.53 -0.95
N LEU A 47 -11.54 -16.68 -1.89
CA LEU A 47 -11.48 -17.86 -2.76
C LEU A 47 -11.22 -19.13 -1.94
N ASP A 48 -10.34 -19.05 -0.95
CA ASP A 48 -9.97 -20.15 -0.09
C ASP A 48 -11.15 -20.69 0.73
N HIS A 49 -11.93 -19.78 1.32
CA HIS A 49 -13.14 -20.15 2.03
C HIS A 49 -14.20 -20.71 1.07
N CYS A 50 -14.37 -20.13 -0.12
CA CYS A 50 -15.28 -20.67 -1.13
C CYS A 50 -14.85 -22.08 -1.58
N HIS A 51 -13.57 -22.29 -1.83
CA HIS A 51 -13.01 -23.58 -2.23
C HIS A 51 -13.32 -24.68 -1.20
N ARG A 52 -13.09 -24.40 0.10
CA ARG A 52 -13.46 -25.31 1.21
C ARG A 52 -14.97 -25.51 1.32
N LEU A 53 -15.73 -24.43 1.22
CA LEU A 53 -17.19 -24.44 1.36
C LEU A 53 -17.88 -25.20 0.21
N TYR A 54 -17.31 -25.20 -0.99
CA TYR A 54 -17.85 -25.98 -2.11
C TYR A 54 -17.29 -27.40 -2.16
N ALA A 55 -16.23 -27.69 -1.38
CA ALA A 55 -15.38 -28.86 -1.60
C ALA A 55 -14.95 -28.97 -3.07
N ALA A 56 -14.59 -27.81 -3.64
CA ALA A 56 -14.10 -27.68 -4.99
C ALA A 56 -12.72 -28.36 -5.12
N THR A 57 -12.37 -28.75 -6.35
CA THR A 57 -11.04 -29.24 -6.73
C THR A 57 -10.11 -28.09 -7.11
N ALA A 58 -10.68 -27.00 -7.62
CA ALA A 58 -9.96 -25.78 -7.96
C ALA A 58 -10.91 -24.57 -7.96
N GLY A 59 -10.35 -23.37 -7.96
CA GLY A 59 -11.08 -22.13 -8.14
C GLY A 59 -10.18 -21.00 -8.62
N ALA A 60 -10.79 -19.97 -9.18
CA ALA A 60 -10.10 -18.77 -9.61
C ALA A 60 -11.00 -17.53 -9.53
N ILE A 61 -10.37 -16.38 -9.31
CA ILE A 61 -10.97 -15.06 -9.44
C ILE A 61 -10.28 -14.32 -10.57
N TRP A 62 -11.07 -13.82 -11.51
CA TRP A 62 -10.64 -13.12 -12.71
C TRP A 62 -11.17 -11.69 -12.68
N PHE A 63 -10.34 -10.74 -13.09
CA PHE A 63 -10.77 -9.36 -13.29
C PHE A 63 -10.43 -8.90 -14.70
N ARG A 64 -11.26 -8.02 -15.25
CA ARG A 64 -11.01 -7.36 -16.53
C ARG A 64 -9.72 -6.54 -16.43
N GLY A 65 -8.88 -6.62 -17.46
CA GLY A 65 -7.68 -5.80 -17.54
C GLY A 65 -8.01 -4.30 -17.68
N PRO A 66 -7.00 -3.41 -17.49
CA PRO A 66 -7.17 -1.98 -17.70
C PRO A 66 -7.76 -1.67 -19.09
N ASN A 67 -8.57 -0.61 -19.18
CA ASN A 67 -9.21 -0.15 -20.44
C ASN A 67 -10.06 -1.22 -21.14
N GLY A 68 -10.68 -2.12 -20.38
CA GLY A 68 -11.50 -3.19 -20.93
C GLY A 68 -10.69 -4.35 -21.53
N GLY A 69 -9.43 -4.48 -21.13
CA GLY A 69 -8.54 -5.56 -21.57
C GLY A 69 -9.01 -6.96 -21.16
N PRO A 70 -8.31 -8.01 -21.62
CA PRO A 70 -8.69 -9.40 -21.36
C PRO A 70 -8.76 -9.70 -19.86
N LEU A 71 -9.53 -10.73 -19.50
CA LEU A 71 -9.58 -11.23 -18.13
C LEU A 71 -8.20 -11.72 -17.70
N ALA A 72 -7.75 -11.25 -16.54
CA ALA A 72 -6.53 -11.68 -15.89
C ALA A 72 -6.88 -12.33 -14.56
N MET A 73 -6.30 -13.49 -14.30
CA MET A 73 -6.42 -14.19 -13.02
C MET A 73 -5.76 -13.33 -11.92
N LYS A 74 -6.45 -13.16 -10.80
CA LYS A 74 -5.97 -12.42 -9.62
C LYS A 74 -5.77 -13.32 -8.42
N SER A 75 -6.58 -14.37 -8.29
CA SER A 75 -6.44 -15.37 -7.23
C SER A 75 -6.75 -16.74 -7.82
N SER A 76 -6.08 -17.78 -7.34
CA SER A 76 -6.34 -19.16 -7.73
C SER A 76 -5.95 -20.16 -6.65
N VAL A 77 -6.66 -21.28 -6.63
CA VAL A 77 -6.38 -22.43 -5.75
C VAL A 77 -6.58 -23.69 -6.56
N GLY A 78 -5.61 -24.60 -6.56
CA GLY A 78 -5.71 -25.92 -7.22
C GLY A 78 -5.79 -25.89 -8.75
N PHE A 79 -5.59 -24.72 -9.37
CA PHE A 79 -5.81 -24.50 -10.80
C PHE A 79 -4.79 -25.26 -11.66
N GLU A 80 -3.58 -25.42 -11.16
CA GLU A 80 -2.48 -26.18 -11.77
C GLU A 80 -2.81 -27.66 -12.00
N HIS A 81 -3.80 -28.21 -11.29
CA HIS A 81 -4.22 -29.61 -11.41
C HIS A 81 -5.33 -29.84 -12.45
N LEU A 82 -5.86 -28.78 -13.08
CA LEU A 82 -6.97 -28.89 -14.04
C LEU A 82 -6.55 -29.39 -15.43
N GLY A 83 -5.25 -29.34 -15.76
CA GLY A 83 -4.74 -29.88 -17.02
C GLY A 83 -5.31 -29.20 -18.27
N LEU A 84 -5.62 -27.90 -18.20
CA LEU A 84 -6.05 -27.12 -19.36
C LEU A 84 -4.89 -27.01 -20.36
N ASP A 85 -4.96 -27.77 -21.45
CA ASP A 85 -4.03 -27.61 -22.58
C ASP A 85 -4.43 -26.42 -23.48
N ASN A 86 -3.59 -26.08 -24.46
CA ASN A 86 -3.82 -24.95 -25.37
C ASN A 86 -5.19 -24.96 -26.08
N GLY A 87 -5.78 -26.14 -26.32
CA GLY A 87 -7.10 -26.25 -26.94
C GLY A 87 -8.23 -25.96 -25.95
N HIS A 88 -8.13 -26.51 -24.74
CA HIS A 88 -9.08 -26.26 -23.65
C HIS A 88 -9.00 -24.80 -23.14
N GLU A 89 -7.83 -24.15 -23.19
CA GLU A 89 -7.66 -22.75 -22.79
C GLU A 89 -8.50 -21.78 -23.64
N HIS A 90 -8.59 -22.00 -24.95
CA HIS A 90 -9.38 -21.13 -25.82
C HIS A 90 -10.88 -21.23 -25.49
N ALA A 91 -11.40 -22.46 -25.43
CA ALA A 91 -12.80 -22.73 -25.08
C ALA A 91 -13.13 -22.25 -23.65
N HIS A 92 -12.20 -22.38 -22.71
CA HIS A 92 -12.37 -21.87 -21.34
C HIS A 92 -12.47 -20.34 -21.34
N ARG A 93 -11.63 -19.64 -22.12
CA ARG A 93 -11.70 -18.18 -22.25
C ARG A 93 -13.02 -17.72 -22.88
N GLU A 94 -13.55 -18.45 -23.86
CA GLU A 94 -14.88 -18.17 -24.43
C GLU A 94 -15.99 -18.38 -23.39
N LEU A 95 -15.90 -19.43 -22.57
CA LEU A 95 -16.83 -19.64 -21.46
C LEU A 95 -16.77 -18.50 -20.44
N LEU A 96 -15.58 -18.00 -20.08
CA LEU A 96 -15.44 -16.82 -19.23
C LEU A 96 -16.03 -15.57 -19.90
N GLY A 97 -15.83 -15.40 -21.20
CA GLY A 97 -16.45 -14.31 -21.97
C GLY A 97 -17.98 -14.38 -21.92
N TYR A 98 -18.55 -15.57 -22.05
CA TYR A 98 -19.99 -15.79 -21.86
C TYR A 98 -20.43 -15.43 -20.44
N ALA A 99 -19.69 -15.87 -19.41
CA ALA A 99 -20.01 -15.56 -18.02
C ALA A 99 -20.01 -14.04 -17.74
N MET A 100 -19.11 -13.26 -18.36
CA MET A 100 -19.08 -11.78 -18.30
C MET A 100 -20.32 -11.09 -18.93
N SER A 101 -21.20 -11.85 -19.60
CA SER A 101 -22.46 -11.32 -20.14
C SER A 101 -23.67 -11.71 -19.29
N GLN A 102 -23.49 -12.55 -18.28
CA GLN A 102 -24.55 -13.05 -17.42
C GLN A 102 -24.67 -12.22 -16.15
N ASN A 103 -25.88 -12.04 -15.62
CA ASN A 103 -26.12 -11.24 -14.40
C ASN A 103 -26.28 -12.10 -13.14
N LYS A 104 -26.12 -13.42 -13.25
CA LYS A 104 -26.28 -14.38 -12.17
C LYS A 104 -25.34 -15.54 -12.36
N ALA A 105 -25.03 -16.18 -11.25
CA ALA A 105 -24.28 -17.41 -11.23
C ALA A 105 -25.04 -18.54 -11.94
N PHE A 106 -24.27 -19.47 -12.50
CA PHE A 106 -24.79 -20.66 -13.17
C PHE A 106 -23.83 -21.83 -13.03
N VAL A 107 -24.32 -23.03 -13.34
CA VAL A 107 -23.53 -24.26 -13.34
C VAL A 107 -23.44 -24.82 -14.75
N VAL A 108 -22.23 -25.16 -15.18
CA VAL A 108 -21.98 -25.84 -16.45
C VAL A 108 -21.52 -27.26 -16.19
N LYS A 109 -22.15 -28.22 -16.87
CA LYS A 109 -21.78 -29.63 -16.78
C LYS A 109 -20.47 -29.89 -17.54
N PRO A 110 -19.75 -30.98 -17.23
CA PRO A 110 -18.62 -31.42 -18.03
C PRO A 110 -18.96 -31.49 -19.51
N TYR A 111 -18.07 -31.01 -20.38
CA TYR A 111 -18.19 -31.09 -21.84
C TYR A 111 -19.54 -30.63 -22.41
N SER A 112 -20.17 -29.64 -21.77
CA SER A 112 -21.52 -29.18 -22.07
C SER A 112 -21.59 -27.67 -22.21
N ALA A 113 -22.60 -27.19 -22.94
CA ALA A 113 -22.89 -25.77 -23.06
C ALA A 113 -23.67 -25.24 -21.82
N PRO A 114 -23.50 -23.96 -21.45
CA PRO A 114 -24.25 -23.32 -20.38
C PRO A 114 -25.74 -23.11 -20.73
N ALA A 115 -26.07 -23.06 -22.02
CA ALA A 115 -27.43 -22.92 -22.55
C ALA A 115 -27.59 -23.69 -23.87
N PRO A 116 -28.82 -24.09 -24.26
CA PRO A 116 -29.07 -24.90 -25.45
C PRO A 116 -28.50 -24.32 -26.76
N ASP A 117 -28.56 -23.00 -26.93
CA ASP A 117 -28.12 -22.31 -28.14
C ASP A 117 -26.72 -21.68 -28.02
N SER A 118 -25.99 -22.04 -26.97
CA SER A 118 -24.65 -21.51 -26.73
C SER A 118 -23.61 -22.24 -27.57
N ALA A 119 -22.86 -21.49 -28.37
CA ALA A 119 -21.69 -21.99 -29.09
C ALA A 119 -20.48 -22.24 -28.19
N VAL A 120 -20.49 -21.69 -26.96
CA VAL A 120 -19.44 -21.92 -25.96
C VAL A 120 -19.78 -23.11 -25.08
N GLY A 121 -18.76 -23.81 -24.59
CA GLY A 121 -18.92 -24.98 -23.72
C GLY A 121 -17.86 -25.06 -22.66
N ASN A 122 -18.15 -25.81 -21.60
CA ASN A 122 -17.17 -26.19 -20.60
C ASN A 122 -16.22 -27.23 -21.19
N PRO A 123 -14.92 -26.91 -21.35
CA PRO A 123 -13.95 -27.81 -21.96
C PRO A 123 -13.45 -28.90 -21.00
N THR A 124 -13.86 -28.86 -19.73
CA THR A 124 -13.32 -29.74 -18.69
C THR A 124 -14.24 -30.91 -18.38
N ASP A 125 -13.68 -31.91 -17.69
CA ASP A 125 -14.41 -33.03 -17.10
C ASP A 125 -15.16 -32.64 -15.81
N SER A 126 -15.04 -31.39 -15.38
CA SER A 126 -15.49 -30.92 -14.06
C SER A 126 -16.78 -30.14 -14.16
N PHE A 127 -17.63 -30.23 -13.15
CA PHE A 127 -18.73 -29.28 -13.01
C PHE A 127 -18.15 -27.92 -12.64
N VAL A 128 -18.52 -26.87 -13.38
CA VAL A 128 -18.03 -25.51 -13.12
C VAL A 128 -19.18 -24.66 -12.60
N VAL A 129 -19.02 -24.06 -11.44
CA VAL A 129 -19.90 -23.02 -10.91
C VAL A 129 -19.24 -21.68 -11.19
N VAL A 130 -19.93 -20.79 -11.89
CA VAL A 130 -19.39 -19.49 -12.30
C VAL A 130 -20.33 -18.40 -11.83
N ALA A 131 -19.79 -17.28 -11.36
CA ALA A 131 -20.56 -16.10 -10.97
C ALA A 131 -19.88 -14.80 -11.43
N PRO A 132 -20.65 -13.84 -12.00
CA PRO A 132 -20.13 -12.53 -12.35
C PRO A 132 -19.86 -11.69 -11.09
N ILE A 133 -18.83 -10.86 -11.14
CA ILE A 133 -18.51 -9.82 -10.15
C ILE A 133 -18.87 -8.49 -10.79
N ASP A 134 -19.75 -7.71 -10.16
CA ASP A 134 -20.13 -6.38 -10.62
C ASP A 134 -20.04 -5.34 -9.49
N ASN A 135 -20.14 -4.07 -9.87
CA ASN A 135 -20.30 -2.94 -8.95
C ASN A 135 -21.68 -2.25 -9.09
N GLY A 136 -22.69 -2.97 -9.58
CA GLY A 136 -24.00 -2.43 -9.93
C GLY A 136 -24.07 -1.64 -11.24
N THR A 137 -22.95 -1.20 -11.82
CA THR A 137 -22.91 -0.46 -13.10
C THR A 137 -22.15 -1.17 -14.20
N GLU A 138 -21.11 -1.93 -13.86
CA GLU A 138 -20.28 -2.67 -14.79
C GLU A 138 -19.90 -4.04 -14.19
N GLN A 139 -19.77 -5.05 -15.06
CA GLN A 139 -19.13 -6.31 -14.70
C GLN A 139 -17.61 -6.17 -14.67
N LEU A 140 -17.04 -6.35 -13.49
CA LEU A 140 -15.63 -6.20 -13.19
C LEU A 140 -14.84 -7.49 -13.42
N GLY A 141 -15.48 -8.65 -13.24
CA GLY A 141 -14.77 -9.92 -13.20
C GLY A 141 -15.67 -11.14 -13.00
N ILE A 142 -15.05 -12.28 -12.71
CA ILE A 142 -15.70 -13.58 -12.51
C ILE A 142 -15.07 -14.31 -11.34
N VAL A 143 -15.89 -15.01 -10.57
CA VAL A 143 -15.47 -16.13 -9.71
C VAL A 143 -15.86 -17.44 -10.38
N GLU A 144 -14.93 -18.38 -10.46
CA GLU A 144 -15.22 -19.74 -10.91
C GLU A 144 -14.71 -20.79 -9.92
N LEU A 145 -15.47 -21.87 -9.76
CA LEU A 145 -15.16 -23.00 -8.90
C LEU A 145 -15.38 -24.31 -9.69
N PHE A 146 -14.37 -25.17 -9.68
CA PHE A 146 -14.42 -26.50 -10.29
C PHE A 146 -14.76 -27.51 -9.21
N LEU A 147 -15.85 -28.26 -9.36
CA LEU A 147 -16.30 -29.24 -8.36
C LEU A 147 -15.77 -30.66 -8.61
N GLY A 148 -15.00 -30.85 -9.68
CA GLY A 148 -14.56 -32.15 -10.17
C GLY A 148 -15.63 -32.91 -10.98
N PRO A 149 -15.27 -34.06 -11.58
CA PRO A 149 -16.19 -34.90 -12.35
C PRO A 149 -17.25 -35.60 -11.50
N THR A 150 -16.91 -35.86 -10.23
CA THR A 150 -17.81 -36.49 -9.23
C THR A 150 -17.90 -35.60 -8.00
N PRO A 151 -18.71 -34.53 -8.05
CA PRO A 151 -18.67 -33.51 -7.02
C PRO A 151 -19.13 -34.09 -5.69
N ARG A 152 -18.36 -33.82 -4.63
CA ARG A 152 -18.66 -34.30 -3.25
C ARG A 152 -19.98 -33.74 -2.73
N ARG A 153 -20.46 -32.68 -3.38
CA ARG A 153 -21.50 -31.73 -2.98
C ARG A 153 -22.25 -31.32 -4.26
N GLY A 154 -23.58 -31.24 -4.24
CA GLY A 154 -24.33 -30.94 -5.47
C GLY A 154 -24.51 -32.13 -6.42
N LYS A 155 -24.88 -33.30 -5.89
CA LYS A 155 -24.98 -34.54 -6.70
C LYS A 155 -26.23 -34.55 -7.59
N THR A 156 -27.32 -33.92 -7.12
CA THR A 156 -28.59 -33.82 -7.85
C THR A 156 -28.66 -32.55 -8.70
N ILE A 157 -29.60 -32.48 -9.64
CA ILE A 157 -29.81 -31.28 -10.47
C ILE A 157 -30.33 -30.11 -9.60
N GLU A 158 -31.25 -30.42 -8.68
CA GLU A 158 -31.82 -29.45 -7.74
C GLU A 158 -30.75 -28.84 -6.84
N GLU A 159 -29.80 -29.66 -6.37
CA GLU A 159 -28.68 -29.15 -5.58
C GLU A 159 -27.73 -28.30 -6.42
N ARG A 160 -27.45 -28.67 -7.68
CA ARG A 160 -26.58 -27.85 -8.55
C ARG A 160 -27.16 -26.45 -8.81
N ASN A 161 -28.46 -26.33 -9.07
CA ASN A 161 -29.09 -25.01 -9.24
C ASN A 161 -28.98 -24.15 -7.97
N ARG A 162 -29.00 -24.77 -6.79
CA ARG A 162 -28.82 -24.07 -5.52
C ARG A 162 -27.37 -23.62 -5.31
N TYR A 163 -26.39 -24.32 -5.89
CA TYR A 163 -24.98 -23.95 -5.80
C TYR A 163 -24.71 -22.66 -6.58
N ALA A 164 -25.34 -22.48 -7.74
CA ALA A 164 -25.35 -21.19 -8.42
C ALA A 164 -25.96 -20.10 -7.52
N MET A 165 -27.17 -20.30 -6.98
CA MET A 165 -27.80 -19.32 -6.07
C MET A 165 -26.94 -19.01 -4.83
N TRP A 166 -26.18 -19.99 -4.35
CA TRP A 166 -25.31 -19.83 -3.21
C TRP A 166 -24.06 -19.02 -3.56
N LEU A 167 -23.46 -19.25 -4.73
CA LEU A 167 -22.32 -18.46 -5.17
C LEU A 167 -22.74 -17.01 -5.41
N ASP A 168 -23.92 -16.79 -6.00
CA ASP A 168 -24.56 -15.46 -6.08
C ASP A 168 -24.65 -14.77 -4.71
N HIS A 169 -25.00 -15.51 -3.66
CA HIS A 169 -25.09 -14.96 -2.31
C HIS A 169 -23.71 -14.61 -1.75
N LEU A 170 -22.70 -15.48 -1.92
CA LEU A 170 -21.35 -15.24 -1.41
C LEU A 170 -20.63 -14.12 -2.16
N VAL A 171 -20.80 -14.03 -3.48
CA VAL A 171 -20.19 -13.00 -4.32
C VAL A 171 -20.65 -11.60 -3.94
N ARG A 172 -21.80 -11.42 -3.28
CA ARG A 172 -22.17 -10.11 -2.73
C ARG A 172 -21.18 -9.61 -1.68
N TYR A 173 -20.64 -10.50 -0.85
CA TYR A 173 -19.58 -10.13 0.10
C TYR A 173 -18.28 -9.82 -0.63
N LEU A 174 -17.96 -10.56 -1.70
CA LEU A 174 -16.84 -10.24 -2.57
C LEU A 174 -16.98 -8.83 -3.17
N CYS A 175 -18.10 -8.52 -3.82
CA CYS A 175 -18.39 -7.21 -4.38
C CYS A 175 -18.31 -6.10 -3.32
N GLN A 176 -18.87 -6.31 -2.13
CA GLN A 176 -18.77 -5.35 -1.03
C GLN A 176 -17.32 -5.12 -0.58
N GLY A 177 -16.52 -6.19 -0.44
CA GLY A 177 -15.13 -6.05 0.00
C GLY A 177 -14.21 -5.45 -1.07
N VAL A 178 -14.48 -5.74 -2.35
CA VAL A 178 -13.87 -5.06 -3.50
C VAL A 178 -14.25 -3.58 -3.45
N GLU A 179 -15.53 -3.24 -3.38
CA GLU A 179 -16.01 -1.87 -3.31
C GLU A 179 -15.41 -1.12 -2.11
N LEU A 180 -15.34 -1.71 -0.92
CA LEU A 180 -14.72 -1.08 0.25
C LEU A 180 -13.23 -0.78 0.05
N ARG A 181 -12.50 -1.59 -0.73
CA ARG A 181 -11.08 -1.38 -1.02
C ARG A 181 -10.84 -0.44 -2.20
N PHE A 182 -11.76 -0.41 -3.18
CA PHE A 182 -11.75 0.53 -4.29
C PHE A 182 -12.26 1.92 -3.90
N LEU A 183 -13.37 2.03 -3.16
CA LEU A 183 -13.82 3.28 -2.50
C LEU A 183 -12.86 3.68 -1.36
N GLY A 184 -12.26 2.71 -0.68
CA GLY A 184 -11.16 2.89 0.29
C GLY A 184 -9.83 3.29 -0.33
N SER A 185 -9.75 3.42 -1.66
CA SER A 185 -8.62 4.09 -2.33
C SER A 185 -8.61 5.61 -2.12
N ALA A 186 -9.56 6.17 -1.36
CA ALA A 186 -9.28 7.33 -0.53
C ALA A 186 -8.75 6.84 0.82
N ALA A 187 -7.43 6.78 1.00
CA ALA A 187 -6.84 6.60 2.33
C ALA A 187 -7.55 7.58 3.29
N PRO A 188 -8.08 7.13 4.44
CA PRO A 188 -8.83 8.03 5.32
C PRO A 188 -7.93 9.20 5.70
N LEU A 189 -8.36 10.41 5.34
CA LEU A 189 -7.57 11.64 5.46
C LEU A 189 -7.02 11.80 6.88
N GLN A 190 -7.80 11.41 7.88
CA GLN A 190 -7.42 11.60 9.28
C GLN A 190 -6.20 10.75 9.70
N PRO A 191 -6.16 9.41 9.52
CA PRO A 191 -4.93 8.63 9.69
C PRO A 191 -3.75 9.11 8.83
N ALA A 192 -3.99 9.52 7.58
CA ALA A 192 -2.92 10.03 6.72
C ALA A 192 -2.33 11.34 7.27
N LEU A 193 -3.16 12.27 7.74
CA LEU A 193 -2.72 13.51 8.39
C LEU A 193 -1.99 13.24 9.70
N VAL A 194 -2.46 12.28 10.50
CA VAL A 194 -1.77 11.86 11.74
C VAL A 194 -0.38 11.30 11.43
N ASN A 195 -0.26 10.44 10.42
CA ASN A 195 1.02 9.89 10.01
C ASN A 195 1.96 10.98 9.47
N LEU A 196 1.45 11.92 8.66
CA LEU A 196 2.24 13.04 8.18
C LEU A 196 2.73 13.95 9.32
N GLU A 197 1.89 14.23 10.32
CA GLU A 197 2.31 15.02 11.48
C GLU A 197 3.32 14.25 12.34
N ALA A 198 3.18 12.93 12.48
CA ALA A 198 4.16 12.08 13.15
C ALA A 198 5.53 12.10 12.42
N THR A 199 5.54 11.89 11.10
CA THR A 199 6.76 11.98 10.28
C THR A 199 7.39 13.37 10.36
N LYS A 200 6.60 14.44 10.37
CA LYS A 200 7.10 15.80 10.56
C LYS A 200 7.76 15.99 11.93
N ALA A 201 7.17 15.44 12.99
CA ALA A 201 7.77 15.46 14.32
C ALA A 201 9.10 14.68 14.38
N GLU A 202 9.18 13.53 13.71
CA GLU A 202 10.43 12.76 13.57
C GLU A 202 11.52 13.53 12.82
N ILE A 203 11.16 14.19 11.70
CA ILE A 203 12.09 15.03 10.93
C ILE A 203 12.65 16.17 11.79
N GLU A 204 11.81 16.85 12.56
CA GLU A 204 12.28 17.90 13.48
C GLU A 204 13.18 17.33 14.59
N GLY A 205 12.90 16.12 15.07
CA GLY A 205 13.78 15.38 15.97
C GLY A 205 15.17 15.12 15.37
N TYR A 206 15.24 14.64 14.12
CA TYR A 206 16.50 14.42 13.42
C TYR A 206 17.28 15.71 13.18
N LYS A 207 16.61 16.80 12.78
CA LYS A 207 17.26 18.11 12.61
C LYS A 207 17.88 18.63 13.90
N GLU A 208 17.18 18.50 15.02
CA GLU A 208 17.68 18.92 16.33
C GLU A 208 18.85 18.04 16.80
N ALA A 209 18.81 16.73 16.54
CA ALA A 209 19.92 15.83 16.82
C ALA A 209 21.17 16.18 16.00
N ILE A 210 21.03 16.44 14.69
CA ILE A 210 22.11 16.90 13.81
C ILE A 210 22.68 18.23 14.33
N ARG A 211 21.82 19.20 14.65
CA ARG A 211 22.23 20.51 15.18
C ARG A 211 23.06 20.36 16.46
N ARG A 212 22.60 19.54 17.42
CA ARG A 212 23.33 19.28 18.67
C ARG A 212 24.67 18.59 18.43
N SER A 213 24.70 17.58 17.56
CA SER A 213 25.94 16.88 17.24
C SER A 213 26.97 17.80 16.60
N LEU A 214 26.55 18.65 15.65
CA LEU A 214 27.43 19.65 15.04
C LEU A 214 27.92 20.69 16.05
N GLU A 215 27.04 21.17 16.93
CA GLU A 215 27.42 22.14 17.97
C GLU A 215 28.46 21.56 18.93
N VAL A 216 28.30 20.31 19.38
CA VAL A 216 29.30 19.60 20.20
C VAL A 216 30.63 19.46 19.46
N THR A 217 30.60 18.99 18.22
CA THR A 217 31.81 18.82 17.40
C THR A 217 32.53 20.14 17.19
N LEU A 218 31.81 21.21 16.83
CA LEU A 218 32.42 22.54 16.62
C LEU A 218 33.02 23.09 17.91
N ASN A 219 32.31 22.96 19.03
CA ASN A 219 32.80 23.41 20.34
C ASN A 219 34.00 22.60 20.84
N SER A 220 34.24 21.38 20.36
CA SER A 220 35.49 20.66 20.65
C SER A 220 36.74 21.36 20.10
N TYR A 221 36.59 22.25 19.12
CA TYR A 221 37.67 23.07 18.56
C TYR A 221 37.77 24.46 19.21
N ALA A 222 36.93 24.79 20.19
CA ALA A 222 36.96 26.10 20.84
C ALA A 222 38.34 26.36 21.49
N GLY A 223 38.87 27.57 21.32
CA GLY A 223 40.20 27.96 21.78
C GLY A 223 41.35 27.54 20.86
N MET A 224 41.10 26.75 19.81
CA MET A 224 42.15 26.37 18.86
C MET A 224 42.43 27.46 17.83
N SER A 225 43.69 27.50 17.35
CA SER A 225 44.06 28.16 16.11
C SER A 225 44.87 27.18 15.27
N PHE A 226 44.59 27.09 13.97
CA PHE A 226 45.19 26.08 13.09
C PHE A 226 46.55 26.53 12.52
N GLY A 227 47.32 27.30 13.29
CA GLY A 227 48.71 27.69 13.01
C GLY A 227 48.92 28.77 11.94
N SER A 228 47.93 29.05 11.08
CA SER A 228 48.01 30.13 10.09
C SER A 228 46.63 30.67 9.69
N LEU A 229 46.60 31.90 9.18
CA LEU A 229 45.38 32.49 8.61
C LEU A 229 44.77 31.60 7.50
N ARG A 230 45.61 31.05 6.62
CA ARG A 230 45.17 30.17 5.53
C ARG A 230 44.45 28.93 6.05
N ASN A 231 44.98 28.30 7.10
CA ASN A 231 44.38 27.09 7.69
C ASN A 231 43.08 27.42 8.42
N ASN A 232 43.04 28.51 9.18
CA ASN A 232 41.80 28.97 9.83
C ASN A 232 40.71 29.28 8.80
N GLN A 233 41.06 29.92 7.67
CA GLN A 233 40.12 30.16 6.57
C GLN A 233 39.66 28.87 5.89
N ALA A 234 40.54 27.90 5.70
CA ALA A 234 40.18 26.59 5.13
C ALA A 234 39.19 25.86 6.05
N PHE A 235 39.48 25.82 7.35
CA PHE A 235 38.56 25.27 8.35
C PHE A 235 37.19 25.95 8.31
N MET A 236 37.15 27.29 8.28
CA MET A 236 35.88 28.02 8.21
C MET A 236 35.09 27.76 6.93
N ARG A 237 35.75 27.50 5.79
CA ARG A 237 35.04 27.09 4.56
C ARG A 237 34.33 25.75 4.74
N SER A 238 35.01 24.75 5.30
CA SER A 238 34.40 23.45 5.56
C SER A 238 33.28 23.53 6.60
N VAL A 239 33.44 24.34 7.66
CA VAL A 239 32.35 24.62 8.61
C VAL A 239 31.16 25.24 7.90
N HIS A 240 31.37 26.21 7.01
CA HIS A 240 30.28 26.83 6.26
C HIS A 240 29.56 25.88 5.32
N GLU A 241 30.28 25.01 4.61
CA GLU A 241 29.69 24.01 3.72
C GLU A 241 28.71 23.11 4.49
N ILE A 242 29.18 22.54 5.61
CA ILE A 242 28.35 21.66 6.45
C ILE A 242 27.14 22.41 7.03
N LEU A 243 27.35 23.65 7.54
CA LEU A 243 26.24 24.44 8.07
C LEU A 243 25.24 24.84 6.98
N GLU A 244 25.69 25.12 5.75
CA GLU A 244 24.80 25.45 4.64
C GLU A 244 23.96 24.26 4.17
N GLU A 245 24.55 23.08 4.06
CA GLU A 245 23.87 21.83 3.71
C GLU A 245 22.75 21.50 4.70
N ASN A 246 22.95 21.86 5.97
CA ASN A 246 21.99 21.61 7.05
C ASN A 246 21.08 22.81 7.36
N GLY A 247 21.17 23.91 6.60
CA GLY A 247 20.31 25.08 6.81
C GLY A 247 20.54 25.79 8.15
N LEU A 248 21.79 25.83 8.63
CA LEU A 248 22.19 26.37 9.93
C LEU A 248 23.07 27.63 9.80
N ARG A 249 23.16 28.38 10.89
CA ARG A 249 24.03 29.54 11.11
C ARG A 249 24.58 29.52 12.52
N ILE A 250 25.68 30.24 12.73
CA ILE A 250 26.22 30.48 14.07
C ILE A 250 25.52 31.71 14.65
N ALA A 251 25.02 31.64 15.87
CA ALA A 251 24.51 32.80 16.59
C ALA A 251 25.69 33.70 16.98
N CYS A 252 25.60 34.99 16.65
CA CYS A 252 26.59 35.97 17.06
C CYS A 252 26.64 36.06 18.60
N SER A 253 27.84 36.01 19.17
CA SER A 253 28.02 36.07 20.63
C SER A 253 27.64 37.42 21.25
N GLU A 254 27.64 38.50 20.46
CA GLU A 254 27.31 39.85 20.95
C GLU A 254 25.80 40.13 20.93
N CYS A 255 25.11 39.79 19.83
CA CYS A 255 23.71 40.19 19.62
C CYS A 255 22.74 39.01 19.42
N GLY A 256 23.23 37.77 19.35
CA GLY A 256 22.43 36.56 19.12
C GLY A 256 21.93 36.37 17.69
N ALA A 257 22.18 37.32 16.77
CA ALA A 257 21.70 37.23 15.40
C ALA A 257 22.35 36.05 14.62
N PRO A 258 21.60 35.37 13.71
CA PRO A 258 22.17 34.37 12.83
C PRO A 258 23.27 34.96 11.94
N SER A 259 24.46 34.37 11.96
CA SER A 259 25.66 34.92 11.36
C SER A 259 26.51 33.87 10.63
N ILE A 260 27.36 34.37 9.75
CA ILE A 260 28.43 33.63 9.08
C ILE A 260 29.73 33.98 9.83
N LEU A 261 30.37 32.99 10.43
CA LEU A 261 31.62 33.21 11.16
C LEU A 261 32.80 33.18 10.17
N ARG A 262 33.47 34.30 9.96
CA ARG A 262 34.60 34.39 9.02
C ARG A 262 35.92 34.47 9.76
N CYS A 263 36.99 33.95 9.19
CA CYS A 263 38.34 34.27 9.65
C CYS A 263 39.01 35.25 8.67
N GLN A 264 39.41 36.42 9.15
CA GLN A 264 40.05 37.46 8.33
C GLN A 264 41.33 38.01 8.98
N SER A 265 42.20 38.62 8.19
CA SER A 265 43.34 39.37 8.71
C SER A 265 42.86 40.64 9.39
N ALA A 266 43.20 40.83 10.66
CA ALA A 266 42.91 42.05 11.40
C ALA A 266 44.06 42.38 12.36
N GLY A 267 44.48 43.65 12.38
CA GLY A 267 45.59 44.14 13.19
C GLY A 267 46.88 43.36 12.95
N ASN A 268 47.59 43.04 14.04
CA ASN A 268 48.87 42.31 14.02
C ASN A 268 48.71 40.78 14.16
N SER A 269 47.49 40.23 14.02
CA SER A 269 47.26 38.79 14.17
C SER A 269 47.86 37.99 13.02
N LYS A 270 48.80 37.07 13.33
CA LYS A 270 49.41 36.15 12.35
C LYS A 270 48.47 35.02 11.91
N THR A 271 47.45 34.71 12.71
CA THR A 271 46.49 33.63 12.47
C THR A 271 45.11 34.15 12.06
N GLY A 272 44.91 35.46 12.03
CA GLY A 272 43.60 36.08 11.76
C GLY A 272 42.73 36.22 13.00
N VAL A 273 41.53 36.75 12.79
CA VAL A 273 40.49 36.97 13.79
C VAL A 273 39.18 36.41 13.27
N PHE A 274 38.42 35.74 14.15
CA PHE A 274 37.10 35.22 13.83
C PHE A 274 36.05 36.31 14.02
N LEU A 275 35.24 36.59 12.99
CA LEU A 275 34.32 37.72 12.91
C LEU A 275 32.93 37.22 12.54
N TYR A 276 31.90 37.68 13.24
CA TYR A 276 30.51 37.35 12.94
C TYR A 276 29.94 38.32 11.90
N ASP A 277 29.76 37.86 10.66
CA ASP A 277 29.15 38.61 9.55
C ASP A 277 27.64 38.32 9.48
N HIS A 278 26.81 39.31 9.76
CA HIS A 278 25.36 39.18 9.75
C HIS A 278 24.66 40.49 9.38
N TYR A 279 23.35 40.40 9.18
CA TYR A 279 22.51 41.55 8.88
C TYR A 279 21.55 41.79 10.04
N LEU A 280 21.57 43.01 10.55
CA LEU A 280 20.54 43.53 11.45
C LEU A 280 19.49 44.32 10.62
N THR A 281 18.54 44.94 11.31
CA THR A 281 17.60 45.90 10.71
C THR A 281 18.32 47.16 10.22
N THR A 282 19.40 47.55 10.89
CA THR A 282 20.22 48.74 10.59
C THR A 282 21.22 48.56 9.44
N GLY A 283 21.42 47.33 8.96
CA GLY A 283 22.35 47.03 7.87
C GLY A 283 23.21 45.80 8.14
N ARG A 284 24.25 45.63 7.32
CA ARG A 284 25.27 44.60 7.51
C ARG A 284 26.21 45.03 8.63
N THR A 285 26.44 44.16 9.61
CA THR A 285 27.32 44.42 10.74
C THR A 285 28.36 43.31 10.87
N PHE A 286 29.51 43.68 11.43
CA PHE A 286 30.59 42.76 11.75
C PHE A 286 30.86 42.88 13.24
N HIS A 287 30.60 41.80 13.98
CA HIS A 287 30.96 41.72 15.39
C HIS A 287 32.29 40.98 15.53
N GLY A 288 33.15 41.55 16.36
CA GLY A 288 34.51 41.09 16.59
C GLY A 288 34.52 39.72 17.27
N GLY A 289 35.64 39.01 17.19
CA GLY A 289 35.80 37.77 17.94
C GLY A 289 37.26 37.49 18.27
N PRO A 290 37.54 36.36 18.92
CA PRO A 290 38.90 36.01 19.34
C PRO A 290 39.80 35.64 18.14
N SER A 291 41.11 35.57 18.40
CA SER A 291 42.11 35.03 17.45
C SER A 291 42.13 33.50 17.40
N THR A 292 41.28 32.86 18.20
CA THR A 292 41.05 31.41 18.27
C THR A 292 39.58 31.11 17.97
N PHE A 293 39.26 29.87 17.61
CA PHE A 293 37.89 29.50 17.30
C PHE A 293 36.99 29.69 18.55
N PRO A 294 35.87 30.43 18.46
CA PRO A 294 35.02 30.69 19.61
C PRO A 294 34.12 29.50 19.94
N ASN A 295 33.54 29.50 21.14
CA ASN A 295 32.35 28.68 21.40
C ASN A 295 31.20 29.19 20.53
N VAL A 296 30.48 28.27 19.92
CA VAL A 296 29.39 28.54 18.98
C VAL A 296 28.08 27.94 19.47
N LYS A 297 27.00 28.63 19.13
CA LYS A 297 25.63 28.12 19.23
C LYS A 297 25.02 28.13 17.84
N LEU A 298 24.41 27.03 17.42
CA LEU A 298 23.81 26.90 16.09
C LEU A 298 22.33 27.28 16.13
N VAL A 299 21.92 28.08 15.15
CA VAL A 299 20.54 28.55 14.94
C VAL A 299 20.11 28.28 13.49
N ALA A 300 18.81 28.26 13.25
CA ALA A 300 18.27 28.08 11.90
C ALA A 300 18.71 29.23 10.98
N LYS A 301 19.03 28.88 9.72
CA LYS A 301 19.34 29.86 8.68
C LYS A 301 18.09 30.71 8.39
N PRO A 302 18.21 32.05 8.41
CA PRO A 302 17.08 32.91 8.08
C PRO A 302 16.72 32.77 6.60
N PRO A 303 15.44 33.01 6.22
CA PRO A 303 15.01 33.01 4.83
C PRO A 303 15.82 34.03 4.02
N ARG A 304 16.12 33.67 2.76
CA ARG A 304 16.91 34.53 1.86
C ARG A 304 16.16 35.84 1.66
N ARG A 305 16.79 36.97 1.99
CA ARG A 305 16.24 38.30 1.68
C ARG A 305 16.06 38.38 0.16
N ARG A 306 14.83 38.66 -0.30
CA ARG A 306 14.57 38.97 -1.71
C ARG A 306 15.24 40.32 -2.00
N SER A 307 16.05 40.38 -3.04
CA SER A 307 16.49 41.67 -3.59
C SER A 307 15.26 42.36 -4.16
N ASN A 308 14.89 43.51 -3.60
CA ASN A 308 14.14 44.49 -4.36
C ASN A 308 15.09 45.17 -5.34
#